data_AF-A0A2E7S978-F1
#
_entry.id   AF-A0A2E7S978-F1
#
_cell.length_a   1.000
_cell.length_b   1.000
_cell.length_c   1.000
_cell.angle_alpha   90.00
_cell.angle_beta   90.00
_cell.angle_gamma   90.00
#
_symmetry.space_group_name_H-M   'P 1'
#
loop_
_entity.id
_entity.type
_entity.pdbx_description
1 polymer ?
#
loop_
_entity_poly.entity_id
_entity_poly.type
_entity_poly.pdbx_seq_one_letter_code
_entity_poly.pdbx_strand_id
1 'polypeptide(L)'
;MDLPRNLLQGAFIRRLNRFAALMNVMGNEVMVHVANSGRLSELLIPEHTMWVAPVNSSHRKTSFDLSLVQMGMTLCSADARLPNFLMEEAIRGDSIYEFTEYTDIRREVSYEDSRFDLFLKKDGSQCFIETKSVTLVEDRIALFPDAPTSRGTKHVNGL
;
A
#
# COMPACT_ATOMS: atom_id res chain seq x y z
N MET A 1 11.75 0.94 -5.71
CA MET A 1 11.37 -0.46 -5.39
C MET A 1 10.87 -1.07 -6.67
N ASP A 2 11.39 -2.22 -7.07
CA ASP A 2 10.91 -2.89 -8.28
C ASP A 2 9.63 -3.68 -8.00
N LEU A 3 8.66 -3.59 -8.91
CA LEU A 3 7.53 -4.52 -8.92
C LEU A 3 8.03 -5.95 -9.17
N PRO A 4 7.34 -6.98 -8.65
CA PRO A 4 7.64 -8.37 -8.96
C PRO A 4 7.66 -8.59 -10.48
N ARG A 5 8.68 -9.27 -11.01
CA ARG A 5 8.85 -9.44 -12.47
C ARG A 5 7.97 -10.55 -13.06
N ASN A 6 7.37 -11.38 -12.22
CA ASN A 6 6.60 -12.57 -12.59
C ASN A 6 5.14 -12.45 -12.14
N LEU A 7 4.53 -11.29 -12.37
CA LEU A 7 3.11 -11.10 -12.10
C LEU A 7 2.28 -12.02 -12.99
N LEU A 8 1.30 -12.68 -12.38
CA LEU A 8 0.30 -13.50 -13.04
C LEU A 8 -1.04 -12.80 -12.98
N GLN A 9 -1.83 -12.96 -14.04
CA GLN A 9 -3.19 -12.46 -14.05
C GLN A 9 -4.07 -13.30 -13.10
N GLY A 10 -4.90 -12.62 -12.33
CA GLY A 10 -5.91 -13.21 -11.47
C GLY A 10 -7.27 -12.51 -11.60
N ALA A 11 -8.33 -13.23 -11.25
CA ALA A 11 -9.69 -12.70 -11.15
C ALA A 11 -10.20 -12.88 -9.72
N PHE A 12 -10.84 -11.85 -9.17
CA PHE A 12 -11.38 -11.88 -7.82
C PHE A 12 -12.61 -12.77 -7.72
N ILE A 13 -12.66 -13.61 -6.68
CA ILE A 13 -13.84 -14.45 -6.37
C ILE A 13 -14.54 -13.89 -5.13
N ARG A 14 -13.82 -13.80 -4.00
CA ARG A 14 -14.36 -13.24 -2.75
C ARG A 14 -13.27 -12.87 -1.76
N ARG A 15 -13.56 -11.90 -0.90
CA ARG A 15 -12.71 -11.58 0.26
C ARG A 15 -12.96 -12.63 1.35
N LEU A 16 -11.90 -13.19 1.93
CA LEU A 16 -12.00 -14.12 3.06
C LEU A 16 -11.90 -13.38 4.39
N ASN A 17 -11.00 -12.41 4.46
CA ASN A 17 -10.82 -11.49 5.58
C ASN A 17 -9.98 -10.27 5.15
N ARG A 18 -9.63 -9.40 6.09
CA ARG A 18 -8.83 -8.19 5.83
C ARG A 18 -7.49 -8.44 5.13
N PHE A 19 -6.91 -9.64 5.19
CA PHE A 19 -5.60 -9.94 4.61
C PHE A 19 -5.59 -11.12 3.64
N ALA A 20 -6.74 -11.66 3.28
CA ALA A 20 -6.83 -12.78 2.36
C ALA A 20 -8.07 -12.68 1.47
N ALA A 21 -7.87 -13.01 0.20
CA ALA A 21 -8.92 -13.16 -0.79
C ALA A 21 -8.74 -14.49 -1.53
N LEU A 22 -9.84 -14.98 -2.08
CA LEU A 22 -9.88 -16.11 -2.98
C LEU A 22 -9.92 -15.56 -4.40
N MET A 23 -9.03 -16.05 -5.26
CA MET A 23 -8.91 -15.60 -6.64
C MET A 23 -8.73 -16.79 -7.57
N ASN A 24 -9.19 -16.65 -8.81
CA ASN A 24 -8.83 -17.56 -9.88
C ASN A 24 -7.51 -17.10 -10.49
N VAL A 25 -6.47 -17.92 -10.41
CA VAL A 25 -5.17 -17.68 -11.03
C VAL A 25 -4.85 -18.91 -11.88
N MET A 26 -4.65 -18.70 -13.18
CA MET A 26 -4.38 -19.78 -14.14
C MET A 26 -5.42 -20.93 -14.09
N GLY A 27 -6.70 -20.60 -13.90
CA GLY A 27 -7.78 -21.57 -13.82
C GLY A 27 -7.98 -22.24 -12.46
N ASN A 28 -7.14 -21.93 -11.46
CA ASN A 28 -7.19 -22.54 -10.13
C ASN A 28 -7.66 -21.54 -9.09
N GLU A 29 -8.53 -21.99 -8.19
CA GLU A 29 -8.93 -21.23 -7.02
C GLU A 29 -7.81 -21.25 -5.96
N VAL A 30 -7.22 -20.09 -5.69
CA VAL A 30 -6.07 -19.96 -4.79
C VAL A 30 -6.26 -18.84 -3.77
N MET A 31 -5.62 -18.99 -2.61
CA MET A 31 -5.63 -17.97 -1.58
C MET A 31 -4.51 -16.95 -1.83
N VAL A 32 -4.92 -15.69 -1.99
CA VAL A 32 -4.05 -14.55 -2.26
C VAL A 32 -4.03 -13.63 -1.04
N HIS A 33 -2.85 -13.24 -0.61
CA HIS A 33 -2.70 -12.26 0.46
C HIS A 33 -2.96 -10.85 -0.07
N VAL A 34 -3.69 -10.07 0.72
CA VAL A 34 -3.96 -8.65 0.44
C VAL A 34 -3.27 -7.81 1.50
N ALA A 35 -2.18 -7.14 1.13
CA ALA A 35 -1.37 -6.32 2.02
C ALA A 35 -1.98 -4.93 2.29
N ASN A 36 -3.29 -4.87 2.50
CA ASN A 36 -4.04 -3.65 2.77
C ASN A 36 -5.29 -3.98 3.59
N SER A 37 -5.38 -3.36 4.77
CA SER A 37 -6.47 -3.58 5.73
C SER A 37 -7.77 -2.84 5.42
N GLY A 38 -7.76 -1.95 4.41
CA GLY A 38 -8.94 -1.25 3.92
C GLY A 38 -9.97 -2.21 3.32
N ARG A 39 -11.15 -1.68 3.01
CA ARG A 39 -12.23 -2.47 2.39
C ARG A 39 -11.87 -2.84 0.97
N LEU A 40 -11.28 -1.88 0.24
CA LEU A 40 -10.89 -2.02 -1.17
C LEU A 40 -12.07 -2.47 -2.03
N SER A 41 -13.28 -1.99 -1.72
CA SER A 41 -14.51 -2.42 -2.40
C SER A 41 -14.54 -1.95 -3.85
N GLU A 42 -13.85 -0.86 -4.14
CA GLU A 42 -13.60 -0.32 -5.48
C GLU A 42 -12.54 -1.10 -6.25
N LEU A 43 -11.61 -1.78 -5.57
CA LEU A 43 -10.58 -2.59 -6.22
C LEU A 43 -11.03 -4.04 -6.40
N LEU A 44 -11.60 -4.63 -5.35
CA LEU A 44 -11.93 -6.04 -5.27
C LEU A 44 -13.29 -6.35 -5.88
N ILE A 45 -13.33 -6.19 -7.19
CA ILE A 45 -14.50 -6.39 -8.04
C ILE A 45 -14.17 -7.52 -9.03
N PRO A 46 -15.05 -8.52 -9.25
CA PRO A 46 -14.77 -9.65 -10.14
C PRO A 46 -14.39 -9.26 -11.56
N GLU A 47 -14.92 -8.15 -12.05
CA GLU A 47 -14.67 -7.61 -13.40
C GLU A 47 -13.25 -7.01 -13.56
N HIS A 48 -12.57 -6.68 -12.47
CA HIS A 48 -11.22 -6.15 -12.54
C HIS A 48 -10.19 -7.24 -12.82
N THR A 49 -9.30 -6.93 -13.76
CA THR A 49 -8.08 -7.71 -13.93
C THR A 49 -7.12 -7.41 -12.80
N MET A 50 -6.67 -8.45 -12.09
CA MET A 50 -5.72 -8.32 -11.00
C MET A 50 -4.38 -8.95 -11.37
N TRP A 51 -3.32 -8.43 -10.78
CA TRP A 51 -1.97 -8.94 -10.96
C TRP A 51 -1.43 -9.40 -9.62
N VAL A 52 -1.09 -10.69 -9.54
CA VAL A 52 -0.62 -11.34 -8.32
C VAL A 52 0.81 -11.83 -8.49
N ALA A 53 1.61 -11.68 -7.45
CA ALA A 53 2.99 -12.15 -7.42
C ALA A 53 3.06 -13.51 -6.71
N PRO A 54 3.68 -14.54 -7.30
CA PRO A 54 3.86 -15.82 -6.64
C PRO A 54 4.82 -15.70 -5.46
N VAL A 55 4.53 -16.44 -4.39
CA VAL A 55 5.33 -16.44 -3.18
C VAL A 55 5.82 -17.85 -2.89
N ASN A 56 7.14 -18.03 -2.93
CA ASN A 56 7.79 -19.28 -2.56
C ASN A 56 8.10 -19.28 -1.06
N SER A 57 7.14 -19.71 -0.23
CA SER A 57 7.35 -19.84 1.21
C SER A 57 6.58 -21.03 1.78
N SER A 58 7.29 -21.92 2.47
CA SER A 58 6.70 -23.06 3.19
C SER A 58 5.91 -22.66 4.45
N HIS A 59 6.11 -21.44 4.94
CA HIS A 59 5.48 -20.95 6.18
C HIS A 59 4.17 -20.19 5.93
N ARG A 60 3.86 -19.87 4.67
CA ARG A 60 2.68 -19.07 4.32
C ARG A 60 1.52 -19.95 3.88
N LYS A 61 0.31 -19.56 4.30
CA LYS A 61 -0.95 -20.18 3.83
C LYS A 61 -1.38 -19.70 2.45
N THR A 62 -0.93 -18.51 2.04
CA THR A 62 -1.28 -17.87 0.77
C THR A 62 -0.16 -18.08 -0.24
N SER A 63 -0.48 -18.52 -1.44
CA SER A 63 0.50 -18.81 -2.50
C SER A 63 0.91 -17.57 -3.29
N PHE A 64 0.17 -16.47 -3.16
CA PHE A 64 0.39 -15.23 -3.91
C PHE A 64 0.17 -13.99 -3.05
N ASP A 65 0.75 -12.87 -3.48
CA ASP A 65 0.46 -11.52 -2.99
C ASP A 65 -0.25 -10.72 -4.09
N LEU A 66 -1.38 -10.08 -3.77
CA LEU A 66 -2.04 -9.14 -4.68
C LEU A 66 -1.16 -7.89 -4.80
N SER A 67 -0.72 -7.57 -6.02
CA SER A 67 0.14 -6.42 -6.29
C SER A 67 -0.63 -5.26 -6.92
N LEU A 68 -1.25 -5.50 -8.07
CA LEU A 68 -1.92 -4.44 -8.84
C LEU A 68 -3.35 -4.85 -9.21
N VAL A 69 -4.20 -3.84 -9.38
CA VAL A 69 -5.56 -3.97 -9.90
C VAL A 69 -5.72 -3.01 -11.07
N GLN A 70 -6.16 -3.53 -12.22
CA GLN A 70 -6.46 -2.73 -13.40
C GLN A 70 -7.82 -2.05 -13.22
N MET A 71 -7.82 -0.72 -13.18
CA MET A 71 -9.01 0.13 -13.12
C MET A 71 -9.09 0.96 -14.41
N GLY A 72 -9.93 0.51 -15.35
CA GLY A 72 -9.97 1.11 -16.70
C GLY A 72 -8.61 1.00 -17.38
N MET A 73 -7.99 2.14 -17.70
CA MET A 73 -6.65 2.20 -18.32
C MET A 73 -5.50 2.30 -17.30
N THR A 74 -5.79 2.42 -16.00
CA THR A 74 -4.80 2.69 -14.95
C THR A 74 -4.54 1.43 -14.11
N LEU A 75 -3.30 1.27 -13.64
CA LEU A 75 -2.94 0.27 -12.64
C LEU A 75 -2.94 0.92 -11.25
N CYS A 76 -3.75 0.38 -10.34
CA CYS A 76 -3.77 0.78 -8.94
C CYS A 76 -2.97 -0.24 -8.12
N SER A 77 -2.09 0.23 -7.22
CA SER A 77 -1.42 -0.65 -6.25
C SER A 77 -2.38 -1.06 -5.15
N ALA A 78 -2.49 -2.37 -4.91
CA ALA A 78 -3.24 -2.91 -3.78
C ALA A 78 -2.39 -3.02 -2.50
N ASP A 79 -1.08 -2.80 -2.59
CA ASP A 79 -0.15 -2.90 -1.45
C ASP A 79 -0.05 -1.58 -0.70
N ALA A 80 -0.61 -1.52 0.50
CA ALA A 80 -0.58 -0.32 1.33
C ALA A 80 0.79 0.00 1.92
N ARG A 81 1.78 -0.88 1.77
CA ARG A 81 3.17 -0.65 2.22
C ARG A 81 3.96 0.16 1.19
N LEU A 82 3.56 0.10 -0.08
CA LEU A 82 4.30 0.71 -1.19
C LEU A 82 4.47 2.23 -1.05
N PRO A 83 3.47 3.03 -0.60
CA PRO A 83 3.62 4.47 -0.42
C PRO A 83 4.83 4.86 0.45
N ASN A 84 5.07 4.17 1.58
CA ASN A 84 6.21 4.45 2.46
C ASN A 84 7.54 4.32 1.70
N PHE A 85 7.68 3.26 0.89
CA PHE A 85 8.88 3.01 0.09
C PHE A 85 9.04 4.04 -1.02
N LEU A 86 7.97 4.37 -1.73
CA LEU A 86 8.00 5.36 -2.82
C LEU A 86 8.33 6.75 -2.29
N MET A 87 7.79 7.11 -1.12
CA MET A 87 8.09 8.39 -0.47
C MET A 87 9.57 8.47 -0.07
N GLU A 88 10.11 7.42 0.54
CA GLU A 88 11.53 7.37 0.89
C GLU A 88 12.41 7.47 -0.36
N GLU A 89 12.09 6.70 -1.41
CA GLU A 89 12.81 6.73 -2.69
C GLU A 89 12.78 8.11 -3.33
N ALA A 90 11.60 8.75 -3.35
CA ALA A 90 11.43 10.09 -3.90
C ALA A 90 12.22 11.16 -3.12
N ILE A 91 12.23 11.08 -1.77
CA ILE A 91 13.01 11.98 -0.93
C ILE A 91 14.52 11.77 -1.17
N ARG A 92 14.99 10.51 -1.14
CA ARG A 92 16.42 10.20 -1.35
C ARG A 92 16.90 10.51 -2.76
N GLY A 93 16.00 10.48 -3.73
CA GLY A 93 16.27 10.80 -5.13
C GLY A 93 15.96 12.25 -5.50
N ASP A 94 15.81 13.14 -4.52
CA ASP A 94 15.56 14.59 -4.70
C ASP A 94 14.36 14.91 -5.61
N SER A 95 13.38 14.00 -5.68
CA SER A 95 12.20 14.15 -6.55
C SER A 95 11.10 15.02 -5.92
N ILE A 96 11.24 15.35 -4.63
CA ILE A 96 10.32 16.22 -3.88
C ILE A 96 11.15 17.33 -3.25
N TYR A 97 11.11 18.52 -3.86
CA TYR A 97 12.02 19.63 -3.54
C TYR A 97 11.87 20.12 -2.10
N GLU A 98 10.69 19.96 -1.48
CA GLU A 98 10.44 20.34 -0.10
C GLU A 98 11.31 19.56 0.91
N PHE A 99 11.85 18.40 0.52
CA PHE A 99 12.60 17.52 1.41
C PHE A 99 14.10 17.40 1.08
N THR A 100 14.58 18.04 0.01
CA THR A 100 15.97 17.89 -0.48
C THR A 100 17.01 18.41 0.51
N GLU A 101 16.61 19.27 1.44
CA GLU A 101 17.53 19.79 2.44
C GLU A 101 17.84 18.77 3.53
N TYR A 102 16.97 17.81 3.83
CA TYR A 102 17.17 16.87 4.93
C TYR A 102 18.23 15.81 4.61
N THR A 103 19.14 15.55 5.56
CA THR A 103 20.27 14.62 5.34
C THR A 103 20.19 13.33 6.15
N ASP A 104 19.50 13.34 7.30
CA ASP A 104 19.23 12.15 8.11
C ASP A 104 17.80 11.69 7.87
N ILE A 105 17.65 10.55 7.17
CA ILE A 105 16.37 9.96 6.78
C ILE A 105 16.26 8.59 7.43
N ARG A 106 15.28 8.42 8.32
CA ARG A 106 15.02 7.19 9.07
C ARG A 106 13.60 6.71 8.84
N ARG A 107 13.41 5.39 8.88
CA ARG A 107 12.10 4.76 8.75
C ARG A 107 11.53 4.37 10.10
N GLU A 108 10.21 4.31 10.17
CA GLU A 108 9.48 3.61 11.23
C GLU A 108 9.85 4.09 12.64
N VAL A 109 9.99 5.41 12.79
CA VAL A 109 10.47 6.07 14.01
C VAL A 109 9.32 6.25 14.99
N SER A 110 9.52 5.78 16.23
CA SER A 110 8.60 6.02 17.33
C SER A 110 8.81 7.42 17.91
N TYR A 111 7.72 8.15 18.10
CA TYR A 111 7.69 9.44 18.80
C TYR A 111 6.41 9.49 19.63
N GLU A 112 6.58 9.70 20.94
CA GLU A 112 5.50 9.58 21.93
C GLU A 112 4.72 8.26 21.77
N ASP A 113 3.39 8.34 21.62
CA ASP A 113 2.48 7.19 21.50
C ASP A 113 2.23 6.73 20.05
N SER A 114 3.04 7.24 19.11
CA SER A 114 2.88 7.04 17.67
C SER A 114 4.16 6.51 17.03
N ARG A 115 4.00 5.86 15.87
CA ARG A 115 5.11 5.44 15.01
C ARG A 115 4.86 6.00 13.62
N PHE A 116 5.80 6.80 13.14
CA PHE A 116 5.74 7.47 11.85
C PHE A 116 6.51 6.69 10.79
N ASP A 117 6.00 6.71 9.56
CA ASP A 117 6.62 6.02 8.43
C ASP A 117 8.04 6.50 8.16
N LEU A 118 8.26 7.82 8.18
CA LEU A 118 9.58 8.44 7.99
C LEU A 118 9.83 9.58 8.98
N PHE A 119 11.10 9.78 9.29
CA PHE A 119 11.62 10.91 10.06
C PHE A 119 12.81 11.51 9.31
N LEU A 120 12.76 12.83 9.10
CA LEU A 120 13.79 13.60 8.44
C LEU A 120 14.42 14.60 9.42
N LYS A 121 15.74 14.77 9.36
CA LYS A 121 16.46 15.73 10.21
C LYS A 121 17.62 16.42 9.49
N LYS A 122 17.77 17.72 9.76
CA LYS A 122 18.97 18.53 9.44
C LYS A 122 19.05 19.73 10.39
N ASP A 123 20.24 20.00 10.94
CA ASP A 123 20.55 21.23 11.70
C ASP A 123 19.51 21.61 12.78
N GLY A 124 18.96 20.60 13.45
CA GLY A 124 17.93 20.78 14.49
C GLY A 124 16.49 20.82 13.96
N SER A 125 16.28 21.02 12.66
CA SER A 125 14.97 20.86 12.01
C SER A 125 14.59 19.39 11.94
N GLN A 126 13.35 19.09 12.35
CA GLN A 126 12.78 17.75 12.36
C GLN A 126 11.49 17.75 11.55
N CYS A 127 11.27 16.69 10.77
CA CYS A 127 10.03 16.48 10.04
C CYS A 127 9.62 15.01 10.19
N PHE A 128 8.39 14.78 10.66
CA PHE A 128 7.77 13.47 10.69
C PHE A 128 6.82 13.35 9.50
N ILE A 129 6.88 12.22 8.80
CA ILE A 129 6.05 11.97 7.63
C ILE A 129 5.29 10.67 7.85
N GLU A 130 3.98 10.75 7.64
CA GLU A 130 3.07 9.63 7.57
C GLU A 130 2.48 9.58 6.16
N THR A 131 2.66 8.46 5.48
CA THR A 131 2.13 8.23 4.14
C THR A 131 0.81 7.46 4.22
N LYS A 132 -0.09 7.70 3.27
CA LYS A 132 -1.37 7.00 3.17
C LYS A 132 -1.53 6.45 1.76
N SER A 133 -2.02 5.21 1.68
CA SER A 133 -2.48 4.64 0.41
C SER A 133 -3.90 5.14 0.13
N VAL A 134 -4.11 5.68 -1.07
CA VAL A 134 -5.40 6.23 -1.50
C VAL A 134 -5.82 5.50 -2.77
N THR A 135 -6.84 4.65 -2.64
CA THR A 135 -7.34 3.78 -3.73
C THR A 135 -8.78 4.09 -4.12
N LEU A 136 -9.54 4.76 -3.22
CA LEU A 136 -10.90 5.20 -3.49
C LEU A 136 -10.89 6.40 -4.42
N VAL A 137 -11.56 6.28 -5.57
CA VAL A 137 -11.70 7.35 -6.56
C VAL A 137 -13.16 7.56 -6.88
N GLU A 138 -13.64 8.79 -6.69
CA GLU A 138 -14.99 9.24 -7.06
C GLU A 138 -14.86 10.47 -7.96
N ASP A 139 -15.50 10.46 -9.14
CA ASP A 139 -15.47 11.59 -10.08
C ASP A 139 -14.08 12.16 -10.39
N ARG A 140 -13.07 11.28 -10.48
CA ARG A 140 -11.64 11.59 -10.68
C ARG A 140 -10.94 12.25 -9.48
N ILE A 141 -11.55 12.21 -8.30
CA ILE A 141 -10.99 12.68 -7.02
C ILE A 141 -10.60 11.47 -6.19
N ALA A 142 -9.36 11.42 -5.73
CA ALA A 142 -8.89 10.40 -4.80
C ALA A 142 -9.30 10.78 -3.37
N LEU A 143 -9.90 9.83 -2.64
CA LEU A 143 -10.50 10.06 -1.32
C LEU A 143 -9.86 9.17 -0.25
N PHE A 144 -9.62 9.73 0.93
CA PHE A 144 -9.15 9.02 2.10
C PHE A 144 -9.84 9.55 3.36
N PRO A 145 -10.30 8.69 4.30
CA PRO A 145 -10.25 7.22 4.26
C PRO A 145 -11.45 6.57 3.54
N ASP A 146 -11.32 5.30 3.15
CA ASP A 146 -12.39 4.48 2.54
C ASP A 146 -13.40 3.92 3.58
N ALA A 147 -13.10 4.06 4.87
CA ALA A 147 -13.94 3.71 6.00
C ALA A 147 -13.50 4.49 7.26
N PRO A 148 -14.38 4.65 8.28
CA PRO A 148 -13.98 5.26 9.55
C PRO A 148 -12.74 4.58 10.15
N THR A 149 -11.70 5.36 10.46
CA THR A 149 -10.43 4.85 11.00
C THR A 149 -10.01 5.59 12.27
N SER A 150 -10.27 4.99 13.43
CA SER A 150 -9.81 5.51 14.72
C SER A 150 -8.29 5.64 14.80
N ARG A 151 -7.57 4.75 14.12
CA ARG A 151 -6.11 4.83 13.99
C ARG A 151 -5.66 6.04 13.18
N GLY A 152 -6.34 6.35 12.07
CA GLY A 152 -6.07 7.55 11.28
C GLY A 152 -6.30 8.82 12.10
N THR A 153 -7.41 8.90 12.83
CA THR A 153 -7.70 10.02 13.73
C THR A 153 -6.64 10.17 14.82
N LYS A 154 -6.19 9.06 15.45
CA LYS A 154 -5.10 9.11 16.43
C LYS A 154 -3.81 9.68 15.83
N HIS A 155 -3.45 9.27 14.61
CA HIS A 155 -2.24 9.78 13.95
C HIS A 155 -2.36 11.27 13.64
N VAL A 156 -3.52 11.74 13.16
CA VAL A 156 -3.75 13.18 12.91
C VAL A 156 -3.67 14.02 14.18
N ASN A 157 -4.22 13.53 15.28
CA ASN A 157 -4.21 14.25 16.56
C ASN A 157 -2.87 14.16 17.32
N GLY A 158 -1.98 13.24 16.90
CA GLY A 158 -0.64 13.07 17.47
C GLY A 158 0.49 13.57 16.55
N LEU A 159 0.13 14.28 15.48
CA LEU A 159 1.01 15.17 14.72
C LEU A 159 1.08 16.53 15.42
#